data_AF-A0A2H5ZXJ7-F1
#
_entry.id   AF-A0A2H5ZXJ7-F1
#
_cell.length_a   1.000
_cell.length_b   1.000
_cell.length_c   1.000
_cell.angle_alpha   90.00
_cell.angle_beta   90.00
_cell.angle_gamma   90.00
#
_symmetry.space_group_name_H-M   'P 1'
#
loop_
_entity.id
_entity.type
_entity.pdbx_description
1 polymer ?
#
loop_
_entity_poly.entity_id
_entity_poly.type
_entity_poly.pdbx_seq_one_letter_code
_entity_poly.pdbx_strand_id
1 'polypeptide(L)' 'MDYFYSRWPGEPVRKVVLTGGTARLRNIAALFADELNVPVEVGDTFRVVAGDGLDASLAPVLATAAGLALRGAEP' A
#
# COMPACT_ATOMS: atom_id res chain seq x y z
N MET A 1 1.34 2.04 -15.39
CA MET A 1 0.85 3.40 -15.03
C MET A 1 0.36 4.17 -16.25
N ASP A 2 0.87 3.87 -17.44
CA ASP A 2 0.52 4.51 -18.71
C ASP A 2 -0.98 4.60 -19.00
N TYR A 3 -1.74 3.54 -18.69
CA TYR A 3 -3.19 3.57 -18.82
C TYR A 3 -3.86 4.63 -17.94
N PHE A 4 -3.39 4.81 -16.71
CA PHE A 4 -3.90 5.86 -15.84
C PHE A 4 -3.59 7.24 -16.43
N TYR A 5 -2.35 7.46 -16.89
CA TYR A 5 -1.95 8.73 -17.51
C TYR A 5 -2.69 9.05 -18.81
N SER A 6 -3.07 8.04 -19.60
CA SER A 6 -3.87 8.26 -20.81
C SER A 6 -5.33 8.65 -20.53
N ARG A 7 -5.84 8.29 -19.35
CA ARG A 7 -7.21 8.58 -18.92
C ARG A 7 -7.32 9.88 -18.11
N TRP A 8 -6.30 10.22 -17.34
CA TRP A 8 -6.25 11.42 -16.50
C TRP A 8 -4.99 12.23 -16.80
N PRO A 9 -4.94 12.90 -17.97
CA PRO A 9 -3.80 13.73 -18.34
C PRO A 9 -3.64 14.90 -17.36
N GLY A 10 -2.41 15.15 -16.92
CA GLY A 10 -2.06 16.25 -15.99
C GLY A 10 -2.10 15.88 -14.51
N GLU A 11 -2.53 14.67 -14.14
CA GLU A 11 -2.53 14.18 -12.75
C GLU A 11 -1.33 13.24 -12.51
N PRO A 12 -0.22 13.72 -11.93
CA PRO A 12 0.96 12.87 -11.69
C PRO A 12 0.72 11.92 -10.52
N VAL A 13 1.10 10.65 -10.68
CA VAL A 13 1.18 9.73 -9.53
C VAL A 13 2.40 10.12 -8.71
N ARG A 14 2.17 10.55 -7.48
CA ARG A 14 3.25 11.05 -6.59
C ARG A 14 3.92 9.95 -5.78
N LYS A 15 3.27 8.80 -5.64
CA LYS A 15 3.73 7.66 -4.83
C LYS A 15 2.96 6.39 -5.17
N VAL A 16 3.61 5.26 -5.00
CA VAL A 16 3.00 3.92 -5.02
C VAL A 16 3.09 3.31 -3.62
N VAL A 17 1.99 2.71 -3.16
CA VAL A 17 1.95 1.96 -1.90
C VAL A 17 1.61 0.51 -2.23
N LEU A 18 2.49 -0.42 -1.87
CA LEU A 18 2.34 -1.85 -2.15
C LEU A 18 1.61 -2.54 -0.99
N THR A 19 0.52 -3.22 -1.31
CA THR A 19 -0.27 -4.03 -0.37
C THR A 19 -0.51 -5.43 -0.94
N GLY A 20 -1.04 -6.33 -0.12
CA GLY A 20 -1.25 -7.74 -0.43
C GLY A 20 -0.07 -8.64 -0.03
N GLY A 21 -0.24 -9.95 -0.16
CA GLY A 21 0.76 -10.95 0.25
C GLY A 21 2.11 -10.80 -0.43
N THR A 22 2.12 -10.43 -1.71
CA THR A 22 3.33 -10.28 -2.53
C THR A 22 4.15 -9.03 -2.23
N ALA A 23 3.57 -8.03 -1.55
CA ALA A 23 4.29 -6.85 -1.11
C ALA A 23 5.41 -7.17 -0.08
N ARG A 24 5.41 -8.38 0.49
CA ARG A 24 6.45 -8.88 1.40
C ARG A 24 7.69 -9.42 0.70
N LEU A 25 7.70 -9.50 -0.63
CA LEU A 25 8.89 -9.93 -1.37
C LEU A 25 10.05 -8.98 -1.07
N ARG A 26 11.21 -9.58 -0.75
CA ARG A 26 12.41 -8.81 -0.43
C ARG A 26 12.76 -7.88 -1.59
N ASN A 27 12.99 -6.61 -1.27
CA ASN A 27 13.37 -5.54 -2.20
C ASN A 27 12.33 -5.18 -3.28
N ILE A 28 11.08 -5.66 -3.21
CA ILE A 28 10.07 -5.36 -4.25
C ILE A 28 9.78 -3.85 -4.39
N ALA A 29 9.75 -3.12 -3.28
CA ALA A 29 9.54 -1.67 -3.29
C ALA A 29 10.71 -0.94 -3.93
N ALA A 30 11.95 -1.36 -3.66
CA ALA A 30 13.14 -0.76 -4.25
C ALA A 30 13.21 -1.02 -5.77
N LEU A 31 12.89 -2.25 -6.20
CA LEU A 31 12.79 -2.59 -7.61
C LEU A 31 11.76 -1.71 -8.34
N PHE A 32 10.55 -1.57 -7.80
CA PHE A 32 9.53 -0.75 -8.43
C PHE A 32 9.84 0.75 -8.37
N ALA A 33 10.55 1.22 -7.34
CA ALA A 33 10.96 2.61 -7.27
C ALA A 33 11.93 2.97 -8.40
N ASP A 34 12.87 2.07 -8.69
CA ASP A 34 13.82 2.20 -9.80
C ASP A 34 13.12 2.15 -11.16
N GLU A 35 12.31 1.12 -11.40
CA GLU A 35 11.61 0.90 -12.68
C GLU A 35 10.56 1.97 -13.00
N LEU A 36 9.84 2.46 -11.98
CA LEU A 36 8.74 3.42 -12.18
C LEU A 36 9.18 4.87 -12.00
N ASN A 37 10.40 5.11 -11.52
CA ASN A 37 10.93 6.43 -11.18
C ASN A 37 9.97 7.28 -10.32
N VAL A 38 9.31 6.64 -9.36
CA VAL A 38 8.42 7.28 -8.38
C VAL A 38 8.65 6.67 -6.99
N PRO A 39 8.41 7.42 -5.90
CA PRO A 39 8.50 6.86 -4.56
C PRO A 39 7.58 5.64 -4.39
N VAL A 40 8.14 4.52 -3.90
CA VAL A 40 7.38 3.29 -3.62
C VAL A 40 7.64 2.83 -2.19
N GLU A 41 6.60 2.46 -1.46
CA GLU A 41 6.73 1.86 -0.13
C GLU A 41 5.82 0.64 0.05
N VAL A 42 6.13 -0.21 1.03
CA VAL A 42 5.19 -1.23 1.50
C VAL A 42 4.21 -0.58 2.47
N GLY A 43 2.91 -0.80 2.25
CA GLY A 43 1.86 -0.23 3.07
C GLY A 43 1.81 -0.83 4.48
N ASP A 44 1.72 0.04 5.48
CA ASP A 44 1.52 -0.35 6.88
C ASP A 44 0.09 0.01 7.32
N THR A 45 -0.75 -1.02 7.43
CA THR A 45 -2.16 -0.89 7.79
C THR A 45 -2.35 -0.81 9.30
N PHE A 46 -1.32 -1.09 10.09
CA PHE A 46 -1.39 -0.99 11.54
C PHE A 46 -1.19 0.43 12.05
N ARG A 47 -0.85 1.39 11.18
CA ARG A 47 -0.78 2.82 11.53
C ARG A 47 -2.10 3.42 12.03
N VAL A 48 -3.22 2.78 11.71
CA VAL A 48 -4.58 3.26 12.03
C VAL A 48 -5.29 2.39 13.06
N VAL A 49 -4.62 1.37 13.60
CA VAL A 49 -5.15 0.48 14.63
C VAL A 49 -4.18 0.38 15.80
N ALA A 50 -4.68 0.34 17.03
CA ALA A 50 -3.88 0.06 18.22
C ALA A 50 -4.17 -1.36 18.70
N GLY A 51 -3.12 -2.14 18.99
CA GLY A 51 -3.27 -3.49 19.51
C GLY A 51 -1.92 -4.12 19.84
N ASP A 52 -1.91 -4.97 20.87
CA ASP A 52 -0.74 -5.72 21.28
C ASP A 52 -0.56 -6.99 20.42
N GLY A 53 0.69 -7.43 20.24
CA GLY A 53 0.99 -8.70 19.57
C GLY A 53 0.78 -8.71 18.05
N LEU A 54 0.68 -7.54 17.41
CA LEU A 54 0.55 -7.43 15.96
C LEU A 54 1.87 -7.82 15.26
N ASP A 55 1.81 -8.84 14.38
CA ASP A 55 2.91 -9.17 13.48
C ASP A 55 2.96 -8.16 12.33
N ALA A 56 3.89 -7.20 12.39
CA ALA A 56 4.08 -6.15 11.38
C ALA A 56 4.23 -6.71 9.95
N SER A 57 4.66 -7.96 9.78
CA SER A 57 4.77 -8.59 8.46
C SER A 57 3.42 -8.85 7.80
N LEU A 58 2.33 -8.90 8.58
CA LEU A 58 0.95 -9.04 8.11
C LEU A 58 0.32 -7.72 7.68
N ALA A 59 0.91 -6.58 8.06
CA ALA A 59 0.35 -5.26 7.79
C ALA A 59 -0.03 -5.05 6.31
N PRO A 60 0.84 -5.29 5.30
CA PRO A 60 0.44 -5.11 3.90
C PRO A 60 -0.63 -6.12 3.46
N VAL A 61 -0.67 -7.32 4.05
CA VAL A 61 -1.64 -8.39 3.71
C VAL A 61 -3.04 -8.02 4.15
N LEU A 62 -3.16 -7.36 5.30
CA LEU A 62 -4.43 -7.05 5.94
C LEU A 62 -5.08 -5.75 5.43
N ALA A 63 -4.57 -5.10 4.38
CA ALA A 63 -5.10 -3.82 3.91
C ALA A 63 -6.61 -3.81 3.66
N THR A 64 -7.12 -4.83 2.97
CA THR A 64 -8.57 -4.94 2.71
C THR A 64 -9.34 -5.23 4.00
N ALA A 65 -8.87 -6.15 4.84
CA ALA A 65 -9.54 -6.53 6.08
C ALA A 65 -9.59 -5.36 7.09
N ALA A 66 -8.48 -4.64 7.23
CA ALA A 66 -8.38 -3.44 8.04
C ALA A 66 -9.36 -2.36 7.56
N GLY A 67 -9.46 -2.12 6.24
CA GLY A 67 -10.44 -1.18 5.67
C GLY A 67 -11.89 -1.58 5.94
N LEU A 68 -12.22 -2.87 5.86
CA LEU A 68 -13.56 -3.38 6.19
C LEU A 68 -13.89 -3.20 7.68
N ALA A 69 -12.92 -3.47 8.56
CA ALA A 69 -13.10 -3.28 10.00
C ALA A 69 -13.31 -1.80 10.35
N LEU A 70 -12.56 -0.89 9.73
CA LEU A 70 -12.72 0.56 9.91
C LEU A 70 -14.11 1.04 9.49
N ARG A 71 -14.65 0.54 8.37
CA ARG A 71 -16.01 0.87 7.94
C ARG A 71 -17.07 0.48 8.97
N GLY A 72 -16.87 -0.62 9.70
CA GLY A 72 -17.76 -1.04 10.78
C GLY A 72 -17.63 -0.18 12.05
N ALA A 73 -16.56 0.62 12.16
CA ALA A 73 -16.29 1.52 13.28
C ALA A 73 -16.50 3.01 12.92
N GLU A 74 -16.84 3.33 11.67
CA GLU A 74 -17.29 4.67 11.27
C GLU A 74 -18.62 4.99 11.99
N PRO A 75 -18.78 6.19 12.56
CA PRO A 75 -20.00 6.59 13.28
C PRO A 75 -21.22 6.75 12.38
#